data_AF-A0A7S1RKY7-F1
#
_entry.id   AF-A0A7S1RKY7-F1
#
_cell.length_a   1.000
_cell.length_b   1.000
_cell.length_c   1.000
_cell.angle_alpha   90.00
_cell.angle_beta   90.00
_cell.angle_gamma   90.00
#
_symmetry.space_group_name_H-M   'P 1'
#
loop_
_entity.id
_entity.type
_entity.pdbx_description
1 polymer ?
#
loop_
_entity_poly.entity_id
_entity_poly.type
_entity_poly.pdbx_seq_one_letter_code
_entity_poly.pdbx_strand_id
1 'polypeptide(L)'
;PAYMATHPEDADRRFPHTGYTRDDYCGSMSGDAGSHYVCVELPRATTAAGAVYSNFWTKTGQASSPEQATTWPRPGPWCICMWAFARMRGQHPEFSGMVNCSATNYWVVQNYDLSRRDECLALKALCSSCDLEGEATQREGIRKKCNLAHQMCGEEDDDGTCQAGGRCQA
;
A
#
# COMPACT_ATOMS: atom_id res chain seq x y z
N PRO A 1 19.02 -6.32 5.18
CA PRO A 1 17.93 -7.03 4.46
C PRO A 1 18.39 -7.58 3.10
N ALA A 2 17.83 -8.73 2.66
CA ALA A 2 18.20 -9.42 1.42
C ALA A 2 18.07 -8.53 0.17
N TYR A 3 17.05 -7.67 0.12
CA TYR A 3 16.85 -6.69 -0.97
C TYR A 3 18.03 -5.72 -1.11
N MET A 4 18.50 -5.12 -0.01
CA MET A 4 19.61 -4.15 -0.06
C MET A 4 20.96 -4.81 -0.38
N ALA A 5 21.08 -6.12 -0.19
CA ALA A 5 22.26 -6.87 -0.63
C ALA A 5 22.29 -7.04 -2.17
N THR A 6 21.13 -7.14 -2.82
CA THR A 6 21.01 -7.23 -4.28
C THR A 6 20.87 -5.86 -4.96
N HIS A 7 20.51 -4.82 -4.20
CA HIS A 7 20.36 -3.43 -4.65
C HIS A 7 21.20 -2.46 -3.78
N PRO A 8 22.54 -2.59 -3.77
CA PRO A 8 23.40 -1.76 -2.93
C PRO A 8 23.29 -0.27 -3.26
N GLU A 9 22.94 0.08 -4.50
CA GLU A 9 22.66 1.44 -4.93
C GLU A 9 21.49 2.07 -4.18
N ASP A 10 20.53 1.28 -3.69
CA ASP A 10 19.33 1.73 -2.97
C ASP A 10 19.43 1.61 -1.44
N ALA A 11 20.57 1.13 -0.94
CA ALA A 11 20.86 1.11 0.48
C ALA A 11 20.65 2.51 1.10
N ASP A 12 19.73 2.57 2.05
CA ASP A 12 19.44 3.77 2.82
C ASP A 12 20.14 3.70 4.17
N ARG A 13 21.13 4.57 4.39
CA ARG A 13 21.84 4.63 5.67
C ARG A 13 21.03 5.27 6.79
N ARG A 14 19.99 6.04 6.48
CA ARG A 14 19.10 6.67 7.47
C ARG A 14 17.92 5.77 7.83
N PHE A 15 17.45 5.00 6.85
CA PHE A 15 16.34 4.06 7.01
C PHE A 15 16.77 2.64 6.62
N PRO A 16 17.73 2.03 7.35
CA PRO A 16 18.32 0.74 6.97
C PRO A 16 17.37 -0.45 7.12
N HIS A 17 16.33 -0.29 7.94
CA HIS A 17 15.34 -1.32 8.24
C HIS A 17 13.93 -0.77 8.16
N THR A 18 13.01 -1.61 7.70
CA THR A 18 11.57 -1.30 7.66
C THR A 18 10.82 -1.95 8.84
N GLY A 19 9.49 -1.79 8.87
CA GLY A 19 8.65 -2.26 9.97
C GLY A 19 8.67 -1.31 11.16
N TYR A 20 7.61 -1.35 11.99
CA TYR A 20 7.50 -0.48 13.17
C TYR A 20 8.68 -0.68 14.14
N THR A 21 9.10 -1.94 14.36
CA THR A 21 10.24 -2.34 15.20
C THR A 21 11.60 -2.17 14.56
N ARG A 22 11.66 -1.82 13.27
CA ARG A 22 12.91 -1.76 12.49
C ARG A 22 13.63 -3.10 12.43
N ASP A 23 12.88 -4.19 12.27
CA ASP A 23 13.37 -5.57 12.15
C ASP A 23 13.13 -6.19 10.76
N ASP A 24 12.70 -5.38 9.78
CA ASP A 24 12.36 -5.78 8.41
C ASP A 24 11.04 -6.59 8.26
N TYR A 25 10.17 -6.62 9.29
CA TYR A 25 8.87 -7.28 9.21
C TYR A 25 7.70 -6.32 9.42
N CYS A 26 6.64 -6.50 8.61
CA CYS A 26 5.38 -5.76 8.77
C CYS A 26 4.50 -6.43 9.85
N GLY A 27 5.03 -6.56 11.06
CA GLY A 27 4.43 -7.30 12.17
C GLY A 27 3.18 -6.65 12.79
N SER A 28 2.36 -7.46 13.46
CA SER A 28 1.26 -6.98 14.30
C SER A 28 1.73 -6.88 15.76
N MET A 29 1.72 -5.68 16.32
CA MET A 29 2.15 -5.46 17.70
C MET A 29 1.20 -4.54 18.45
N SER A 30 1.02 -4.80 19.75
CA SER A 30 0.11 -4.04 20.61
C SER A 30 0.44 -2.54 20.73
N GLY A 31 1.67 -2.12 20.41
CA GLY A 31 2.10 -0.71 20.40
C GLY A 31 2.01 -0.01 19.04
N ASP A 32 1.75 -0.75 17.95
CA ASP A 32 1.67 -0.17 16.62
C ASP A 32 0.25 0.32 16.31
N ALA A 33 -0.12 1.45 16.91
CA ALA A 33 -1.38 2.13 16.60
C ALA A 33 -1.48 2.51 15.10
N GLY A 34 -0.34 2.61 14.40
CA GLY A 34 -0.29 2.86 12.97
C GLY A 34 -0.67 1.64 12.12
N SER A 35 -0.56 0.42 12.67
CA SER A 35 -0.84 -0.84 11.97
C SER A 35 -0.04 -0.97 10.67
N HIS A 36 1.30 -0.93 10.77
CA HIS A 36 2.25 -1.03 9.66
C HIS A 36 2.31 -2.45 9.08
N TYR A 37 1.17 -2.97 8.62
CA TYR A 37 0.98 -4.36 8.22
C TYR A 37 1.17 -4.58 6.73
N VAL A 38 1.11 -3.52 5.91
CA VAL A 38 1.16 -3.63 4.44
C VAL A 38 2.59 -3.40 3.96
N CYS A 39 3.15 -4.38 3.27
CA CYS A 39 4.45 -4.23 2.62
C CYS A 39 4.24 -3.74 1.19
N VAL A 40 4.85 -2.62 0.82
CA VAL A 40 4.84 -2.09 -0.55
C VAL A 40 6.25 -1.97 -1.11
N GLU A 41 6.38 -2.17 -2.41
CA GLU A 41 7.61 -1.91 -3.15
C GLU A 41 7.66 -0.43 -3.55
N LEU A 42 8.46 0.37 -2.84
CA LEU A 42 8.60 1.78 -3.12
C LEU A 42 9.26 1.98 -4.49
N PRO A 43 8.58 2.63 -5.45
CA PRO A 43 9.09 2.83 -6.80
C PRO A 43 10.33 3.73 -6.81
N ARG A 44 11.24 3.49 -7.77
CA ARG A 44 12.45 4.30 -7.96
C ARG A 44 12.19 5.53 -8.83
N ALA A 45 12.73 6.67 -8.40
CA ALA A 45 12.79 7.91 -9.17
C ALA A 45 14.12 8.65 -8.93
N THR A 46 14.37 9.71 -9.70
CA THR A 46 15.59 10.52 -9.59
C THR A 46 15.26 12.00 -9.75
N THR A 47 15.85 12.86 -8.91
CA THR A 47 15.71 14.31 -9.02
C THR A 47 16.45 14.85 -10.24
N ALA A 48 16.22 16.11 -10.62
CA ALA A 48 16.97 16.75 -11.71
C ALA A 48 18.48 16.79 -11.44
N ALA A 49 18.90 16.80 -10.16
CA ALA A 49 20.30 16.77 -9.73
C ALA A 49 20.89 15.34 -9.64
N GLY A 50 20.14 14.30 -10.00
CA GLY A 50 20.61 12.92 -9.99
C GLY A 50 20.45 12.18 -8.66
N ALA A 51 19.78 12.77 -7.66
CA ALA A 51 19.57 12.13 -6.38
C ALA A 51 18.43 11.10 -6.45
N VAL A 52 18.64 9.90 -5.92
CA VAL A 52 17.64 8.83 -5.93
C VAL A 52 16.64 8.99 -4.79
N TYR A 53 15.37 8.80 -5.10
CA TYR A 53 14.27 8.85 -4.13
C TYR A 53 13.11 7.94 -4.59
N SER A 54 12.07 7.80 -3.75
CA SER A 54 10.80 7.22 -4.21
C SER A 54 9.76 8.28 -4.49
N ASN A 55 9.20 8.29 -5.72
CA ASN A 55 8.10 9.19 -6.07
C ASN A 55 6.79 8.88 -5.31
N PHE A 56 6.75 7.77 -4.57
CA PHE A 56 5.73 7.50 -3.58
C PHE A 56 5.52 8.71 -2.66
N TRP A 57 6.58 9.24 -2.05
CA TRP A 57 6.46 10.34 -1.07
C TRP A 57 5.88 11.62 -1.66
N THR A 58 6.15 11.89 -2.94
CA THR A 58 5.57 13.04 -3.64
C THR A 58 4.13 12.79 -4.07
N LYS A 59 3.80 11.59 -4.55
CA LYS A 59 2.43 11.23 -4.93
C LYS A 59 1.49 11.25 -3.73
N THR A 60 1.96 10.80 -2.57
CA THR A 60 1.17 10.77 -1.33
C THR A 60 1.12 12.11 -0.60
N GLY A 61 1.83 13.13 -1.10
CA GLY A 61 1.88 14.46 -0.49
C GLY A 61 2.70 14.54 0.80
N GLN A 62 3.42 13.49 1.18
CA GLN A 62 4.32 13.49 2.35
C GLN A 62 5.57 14.34 2.11
N ALA A 63 5.99 14.44 0.85
CA ALA A 63 7.01 15.35 0.37
C ALA A 63 6.40 16.29 -0.67
N SER A 64 6.66 17.60 -0.54
CA SER A 64 6.19 18.64 -1.46
C SER A 64 7.01 18.71 -2.76
N SER A 65 8.20 18.12 -2.80
CA SER A 65 9.05 18.07 -3.99
C SER A 65 9.93 16.81 -4.03
N PRO A 66 10.46 16.44 -5.21
CA PRO A 66 11.47 15.38 -5.35
C PRO A 66 12.67 15.56 -4.42
N GLU A 67 13.15 16.80 -4.27
CA GLU A 67 14.29 17.15 -3.41
C GLU A 67 13.97 16.89 -1.94
N GLN A 68 12.78 17.28 -1.48
CA GLN A 68 12.34 16.95 -0.12
C GLN A 68 12.20 15.42 0.06
N ALA A 69 11.69 14.72 -0.96
CA ALA A 69 11.52 13.27 -0.92
C ALA A 69 12.85 12.51 -0.81
N THR A 70 13.99 13.12 -1.17
CA THR A 70 15.32 12.54 -0.89
C THR A 70 15.63 12.42 0.60
N THR A 71 14.82 12.99 1.50
CA THR A 71 14.98 12.85 2.96
C THR A 71 14.16 11.72 3.58
N TRP A 72 13.32 11.07 2.77
CA TRP A 72 12.46 9.95 3.15
C TRP A 72 13.12 8.60 2.78
N PRO A 73 12.54 7.46 3.21
CA PRO A 73 13.07 6.15 2.85
C PRO A 73 13.23 5.97 1.34
N ARG A 74 14.38 5.40 0.95
CA ARG A 74 14.71 5.13 -0.45
C ARG A 74 13.85 4.00 -1.06
N PRO A 75 13.90 3.81 -2.40
CA PRO A 75 13.17 2.75 -3.09
C PRO A 75 13.42 1.35 -2.52
N GLY A 76 12.43 0.46 -2.68
CA GLY A 76 12.44 -0.91 -2.17
C GLY A 76 11.32 -1.24 -1.18
N PRO A 77 11.36 -2.43 -0.55
CA PRO A 77 10.30 -2.90 0.33
C PRO A 77 10.15 -2.02 1.57
N TRP A 78 8.92 -1.60 1.86
CA TRP A 78 8.61 -0.77 3.02
C TRP A 78 7.26 -1.10 3.64
N CYS A 79 7.22 -1.24 4.97
CA CYS A 79 6.00 -1.42 5.73
C CYS A 79 5.29 -0.07 5.95
N ILE A 80 4.05 0.01 5.51
CA ILE A 80 3.18 1.18 5.66
C ILE A 80 1.95 0.83 6.49
N CYS A 81 1.37 1.86 7.11
CA CYS A 81 0.11 1.76 7.84
C CYS A 81 -1.04 1.25 6.95
N MET A 82 -1.94 0.44 7.51
CA MET A 82 -3.13 -0.02 6.77
C MET A 82 -4.03 1.15 6.31
N TRP A 83 -4.18 2.18 7.14
CA TRP A 83 -4.95 3.38 6.80
C TRP A 83 -4.24 4.20 5.73
N ALA A 84 -2.90 4.17 5.70
CA ALA A 84 -2.14 4.84 4.66
C ALA A 84 -2.38 4.14 3.33
N PHE A 85 -2.31 2.80 3.29
CA PHE A 85 -2.64 2.04 2.09
C PHE A 85 -4.06 2.35 1.59
N ALA A 86 -5.07 2.30 2.47
CA ALA A 86 -6.45 2.56 2.09
C ALA A 86 -6.66 3.97 1.51
N ARG A 87 -6.11 4.99 2.18
CA ARG A 87 -6.17 6.37 1.70
C ARG A 87 -5.45 6.55 0.37
N MET A 88 -4.24 6.02 0.24
CA MET A 88 -3.43 6.20 -0.97
C MET A 88 -4.06 5.51 -2.16
N ARG A 89 -4.53 4.27 -2.00
CA ARG A 89 -5.25 3.54 -3.03
C ARG A 89 -6.53 4.25 -3.45
N GLY A 90 -7.23 4.91 -2.52
CA GLY A 90 -8.41 5.72 -2.84
C GLY A 90 -8.09 6.93 -3.73
N GLN A 91 -6.86 7.45 -3.68
CA GLN A 91 -6.41 8.59 -4.50
C GLN A 91 -5.61 8.16 -5.75
N HIS A 92 -5.01 6.96 -5.68
CA HIS A 92 -4.09 6.40 -6.66
C HIS A 92 -4.35 4.88 -6.77
N PRO A 93 -5.36 4.45 -7.55
CA PRO A 93 -5.72 3.03 -7.66
C PRO A 93 -4.55 2.13 -8.08
N GLU A 94 -3.57 2.67 -8.81
CA GLU A 94 -2.38 1.94 -9.26
C GLU A 94 -1.50 1.43 -8.10
N PHE A 95 -1.64 1.98 -6.89
CA PHE A 95 -0.84 1.60 -5.72
C PHE A 95 -1.11 0.16 -5.27
N SER A 96 -2.25 -0.42 -5.65
CA SER A 96 -2.56 -1.82 -5.35
C SER A 96 -1.52 -2.78 -5.94
N GLY A 97 -0.98 -2.44 -7.12
CA GLY A 97 0.06 -3.24 -7.79
C GLY A 97 1.44 -3.18 -7.14
N MET A 98 1.65 -2.31 -6.14
CA MET A 98 2.92 -2.22 -5.41
C MET A 98 3.00 -3.18 -4.21
N VAL A 99 1.89 -3.83 -3.84
CA VAL A 99 1.85 -4.66 -2.63
C VAL A 99 2.71 -5.91 -2.80
N ASN A 100 3.60 -6.14 -1.85
CA ASN A 100 4.30 -7.41 -1.71
C ASN A 100 3.46 -8.36 -0.85
N CYS A 101 2.70 -9.24 -1.51
CA CYS A 101 1.76 -10.15 -0.87
C CYS A 101 2.42 -11.11 0.14
N SER A 102 3.65 -11.55 -0.15
CA SER A 102 4.38 -12.49 0.73
C SER A 102 4.89 -11.83 2.02
N ALA A 103 5.10 -10.51 1.99
CA ALA A 103 5.59 -9.71 3.10
C ALA A 103 4.49 -8.90 3.81
N THR A 104 3.28 -8.86 3.26
CA THR A 104 2.12 -8.20 3.87
C THR A 104 1.51 -9.09 4.93
N ASN A 105 1.31 -8.54 6.12
CA ASN A 105 0.76 -9.27 7.24
C ASN A 105 -0.76 -9.37 7.13
N TYR A 106 -1.26 -10.61 7.19
CA TYR A 106 -2.68 -10.93 7.08
C TYR A 106 -3.59 -10.22 8.09
N TRP A 107 -3.05 -9.71 9.20
CA TRP A 107 -3.81 -8.89 10.15
C TRP A 107 -4.48 -7.69 9.48
N VAL A 108 -3.91 -7.16 8.39
CA VAL A 108 -4.54 -6.11 7.58
C VAL A 108 -5.93 -6.54 7.11
N VAL A 109 -6.09 -7.78 6.65
CA VAL A 109 -7.38 -8.31 6.19
C VAL A 109 -8.36 -8.34 7.33
N GLN A 110 -7.94 -8.79 8.51
CA GLN A 110 -8.81 -8.92 9.67
C GLN A 110 -9.26 -7.56 10.23
N ASN A 111 -8.42 -6.52 10.11
CA ASN A 111 -8.68 -5.23 10.74
C ASN A 111 -9.37 -4.20 9.86
N TYR A 112 -9.38 -4.36 8.53
CA TYR A 112 -10.17 -3.46 7.69
C TYR A 112 -11.66 -3.51 8.00
N ASP A 113 -12.27 -2.35 8.19
CA ASP A 113 -13.71 -2.20 8.44
C ASP A 113 -14.47 -2.08 7.11
N LEU A 114 -15.33 -3.05 6.82
CA LEU A 114 -16.14 -3.07 5.61
C LEU A 114 -17.22 -1.98 5.58
N SER A 115 -17.54 -1.36 6.73
CA SER A 115 -18.45 -0.22 6.78
C SER A 115 -17.81 1.09 6.29
N ARG A 116 -16.47 1.14 6.26
CA ARG A 116 -15.70 2.27 5.77
C ARG A 116 -15.32 2.06 4.31
N ARG A 117 -15.83 2.92 3.41
CA ARG A 117 -15.65 2.76 1.96
C ARG A 117 -14.18 2.65 1.54
N ASP A 118 -13.30 3.47 2.10
CA ASP A 118 -11.86 3.47 1.82
C ASP A 118 -11.21 2.14 2.21
N GLU A 119 -11.49 1.64 3.41
CA GLU A 119 -10.95 0.37 3.91
C GLU A 119 -11.55 -0.85 3.18
N CYS A 120 -12.86 -0.82 2.88
CA CYS A 120 -13.55 -1.84 2.11
C CYS A 120 -12.90 -2.00 0.73
N LEU A 121 -12.76 -0.90 0.00
CA LEU A 121 -12.12 -0.87 -1.31
C LEU A 121 -10.65 -1.31 -1.22
N ALA A 122 -9.90 -0.83 -0.22
CA ALA A 122 -8.52 -1.26 0.00
C ALA A 122 -8.40 -2.77 0.21
N LEU A 123 -9.29 -3.35 1.01
CA LEU A 123 -9.34 -4.78 1.23
C LEU A 123 -9.65 -5.55 -0.07
N LYS A 124 -10.65 -5.12 -0.84
CA LYS A 124 -10.99 -5.73 -2.14
C LYS A 124 -9.76 -5.77 -3.06
N ALA A 125 -9.06 -4.64 -3.18
CA ALA A 125 -7.86 -4.53 -4.01
C ALA A 125 -6.72 -5.44 -3.52
N LEU A 126 -6.49 -5.50 -2.21
CA LEU A 126 -5.50 -6.39 -1.60
C LEU A 126 -5.84 -7.87 -1.87
N CYS A 127 -7.09 -8.26 -1.67
CA CYS A 127 -7.55 -9.63 -1.90
C CYS A 127 -7.37 -10.06 -3.36
N SER A 128 -7.71 -9.18 -4.30
CA SER A 128 -7.50 -9.41 -5.73
C SER A 128 -6.01 -9.51 -6.10
N SER A 129 -5.19 -8.57 -5.60
CA SER A 129 -3.76 -8.50 -5.96
C SER A 129 -2.97 -9.69 -5.41
N CYS A 130 -3.42 -10.24 -4.28
CA CYS A 130 -2.72 -11.31 -3.56
C CYS A 130 -3.40 -12.68 -3.67
N ASP A 131 -4.43 -12.82 -4.52
CA ASP A 131 -5.19 -14.06 -4.72
C ASP A 131 -5.66 -14.72 -3.41
N LEU A 132 -6.17 -13.90 -2.49
CA LEU A 132 -6.58 -14.35 -1.14
C LEU A 132 -7.95 -15.05 -1.12
N GLU A 133 -8.59 -15.14 -2.27
CA GLU A 133 -9.91 -15.75 -2.47
C GLU A 133 -9.82 -17.19 -2.95
N GLY A 134 -8.69 -17.54 -3.59
CA GLY A 134 -8.46 -18.87 -4.14
C GLY A 134 -8.43 -19.97 -3.07
N GLU A 135 -8.67 -21.20 -3.51
CA GLU A 135 -8.63 -22.41 -2.67
C GLU A 135 -7.24 -22.66 -2.05
N ALA A 136 -6.19 -22.04 -2.57
CA ALA A 136 -4.85 -22.09 -1.99
C ALA A 136 -4.75 -21.34 -0.65
N THR A 137 -5.68 -20.43 -0.35
CA THR A 137 -5.70 -19.68 0.91
C THR A 137 -6.17 -20.57 2.06
N GLN A 138 -5.23 -21.06 2.85
CA GLN A 138 -5.49 -21.99 3.97
C GLN A 138 -6.37 -21.41 5.08
N ARG A 139 -6.49 -20.08 5.18
CA ARG A 139 -7.21 -19.40 6.26
C ARG A 139 -8.63 -19.06 5.82
N GLU A 140 -9.59 -19.91 6.17
CA GLU A 140 -10.99 -19.75 5.78
C GLU A 140 -11.58 -18.38 6.14
N GLY A 141 -11.21 -17.83 7.31
CA GLY A 141 -11.67 -16.49 7.73
C GLY A 141 -11.19 -15.35 6.83
N ILE A 142 -9.98 -15.47 6.26
CA ILE A 142 -9.46 -14.49 5.27
C ILE A 142 -10.28 -14.59 4.00
N ARG A 143 -10.40 -15.81 3.44
CA ARG A 143 -11.14 -16.07 2.21
C ARG A 143 -12.59 -15.56 2.31
N LYS A 144 -13.28 -15.88 3.41
CA LYS A 144 -14.65 -15.41 3.67
C LYS A 144 -14.73 -13.88 3.68
N LYS A 145 -13.78 -13.20 4.33
CA LYS A 145 -13.80 -11.74 4.41
C LYS A 145 -13.46 -11.08 3.07
N CYS A 146 -12.54 -11.64 2.30
CA CYS A 146 -12.26 -11.19 0.94
C CYS A 146 -13.48 -11.31 0.03
N ASN A 147 -14.13 -12.49 0.01
CA ASN A 147 -15.36 -12.70 -0.74
C ASN A 147 -16.46 -11.70 -0.33
N LEU A 148 -16.59 -11.42 0.98
CA LEU A 148 -17.53 -10.44 1.48
C LEU A 148 -17.19 -9.02 1.00
N ALA A 149 -15.91 -8.64 1.00
CA ALA A 149 -15.45 -7.36 0.47
C ALA A 149 -15.78 -7.23 -1.03
N HIS A 150 -15.58 -8.27 -1.84
CA HIS A 150 -15.96 -8.25 -3.25
C HIS A 150 -17.46 -8.05 -3.48
N GLN A 151 -18.31 -8.58 -2.60
CA GLN A 151 -19.76 -8.43 -2.67
C GLN A 151 -20.24 -7.05 -2.18
N MET A 152 -19.59 -6.50 -1.15
CA MET A 152 -20.06 -5.30 -0.45
C MET A 152 -19.44 -3.99 -0.93
N CYS A 153 -18.18 -3.99 -1.35
CA CYS A 153 -17.42 -2.75 -1.53
C CYS A 153 -17.73 -1.99 -2.83
N GLY A 154 -18.73 -2.42 -3.59
CA GLY A 154 -19.09 -1.83 -4.88
C GLY A 154 -17.99 -1.98 -5.93
N GLU A 155 -18.25 -1.47 -7.12
CA GLU A 155 -17.19 -1.15 -8.08
C GLU A 155 -16.61 0.21 -7.75
N GLU A 156 -15.37 0.43 -8.17
CA GLU A 156 -14.81 1.78 -8.14
C GLU A 156 -15.72 2.63 -9.01
N ASP A 157 -16.13 3.80 -8.51
CA ASP A 157 -16.87 4.74 -9.35
C ASP A 157 -15.92 5.02 -10.51
N ASP A 158 -16.27 4.47 -11.68
CA ASP A 158 -15.54 4.71 -12.91
C ASP A 158 -15.64 6.22 -13.08
N ASP A 159 -14.55 6.96 -12.81
CA ASP A 159 -14.43 8.38 -13.14
C ASP A 159 -14.38 8.58 -14.69
N GLY A 160 -14.92 7.60 -15.41
CA GLY A 160 -15.32 7.59 -16.80
C GLY A 160 -16.45 8.58 -17.04
N THR A 161 -16.03 9.79 -17.35
CA THR A 161 -16.72 10.75 -18.22
C THR A 161 -17.90 11.51 -17.63
N CYS A 162 -17.59 12.50 -16.80
CA CYS A 162 -18.28 13.77 -16.97
C CYS A 162 -17.90 14.32 -18.36
N GLN A 163 -18.75 14.10 -19.37
CA GLN A 163 -18.61 14.84 -20.62
C GLN A 163 -18.65 16.34 -20.30
N ALA A 164 -17.76 17.11 -20.94
CA ALA A 164 -17.74 18.56 -20.89
C ALA A 164 -19.08 19.10 -21.43
N GLY A 165 -20.08 19.22 -20.56
CA GLY A 165 -21.47 19.45 -20.95
C GLY A 165 -22.49 19.37 -19.82
N GLY A 166 -22.11 18.85 -18.64
CA GLY A 166 -22.86 19.07 -17.41
C GLY A 166 -24.22 18.38 -17.36
N ARG A 167 -24.24 17.17 -16.80
CA ARG A 167 -25.31 16.61 -15.95
C ARG A 167 -24.90 15.18 -15.57
N CYS A 168 -24.49 15.00 -14.32
CA CYS A 168 -24.42 13.67 -13.71
C CYS A 168 -25.82 13.35 -13.18
N GLN A 169 -26.43 12.25 -13.61
CA GLN A 169 -27.66 11.74 -13.01
C GLN A 169 -27.29 10.66 -11.99
N ALA A 170 -27.94 10.74 -10.83
CA ALA A 170 -27.87 9.78 -9.73
C ALA A 170 -28.73 8.53 -10.01
#